data_AF-A0A2V6SRU5-F1
#
_entry.id   AF-A0A2V6SRU5-F1
#
_cell.length_a   1.000
_cell.length_b   1.000
_cell.length_c   1.000
_cell.angle_alpha   90.00
_cell.angle_beta   90.00
_cell.angle_gamma   90.00
#
_symmetry.space_group_name_H-M   'P 1'
#
loop_
_entity.id
_entity.type
_entity.pdbx_description
1 polymer ?
#
loop_
_entity_poly.entity_id
_entity_poly.type
_entity_poly.pdbx_seq_one_letter_code
_entity_poly.pdbx_strand_id
1 'polypeptide(L)'
;MIAILAILLIWVMPIAIKHVIVNLRPRDSDWPEGIPSTLRSVASRPEQILPELGHLTERLEIWTARASSHQSDYLALGRQLIVLSQLAVLFLSLQLVLEPAAPCGFLLILGEFACLALVLRAILLTMGPTKEWVRARVRAELLRREQFLAVSGVGPYLTAEDLAERVRVRLHELEGEEPMHLLALAADGGAYREQLEDARFDEHQGRRGMARLDRGEQAMVAYLVHRLQDQLEYYERRSREHRYLEEQFDSGMKYVLILSLAAAVVHLVLPFLPHGEPLPPWLHKTVDVLAIALPPLGIALYSLRGLYEWRRLSRAYHDQARTLQRMRDQLLELHTRLPHTPPPAEFVMVTPTVSVEATVLDTRAMTELGELEFKFRRLVLEAEELFAAELRQWYVLIRAEHAPGPI
;
A
#
# COMPACT_ATOMS: atom_id res chain seq x y z
N MET A 1 -47.89 -14.47 12.36
CA MET A 1 -47.21 -13.46 11.52
C MET A 1 -46.13 -12.69 12.30
N ILE A 2 -46.42 -12.12 13.47
CA ILE A 2 -45.45 -11.41 14.33
C ILE A 2 -44.37 -12.36 14.90
N ALA A 3 -44.76 -13.57 15.32
CA ALA A 3 -43.79 -14.60 15.72
C ALA A 3 -42.84 -14.99 14.59
N ILE A 4 -43.30 -14.98 13.33
CA ILE A 4 -42.47 -15.29 12.15
C ILE A 4 -41.49 -14.15 11.88
N LEU A 5 -41.90 -12.89 12.06
CA LEU A 5 -41.03 -11.72 11.90
C LEU A 5 -39.97 -11.63 13.01
N ALA A 6 -40.33 -11.94 14.26
CA ALA A 6 -39.42 -12.00 15.39
C ALA A 6 -38.43 -13.18 15.28
N ILE A 7 -38.90 -14.35 14.81
CA ILE A 7 -38.04 -15.50 14.50
C ILE A 7 -37.07 -15.16 13.36
N LEU A 8 -37.52 -14.46 12.31
CA LEU A 8 -36.65 -13.93 11.25
C LEU A 8 -35.59 -12.96 11.81
N LEU A 9 -35.96 -12.02 12.67
CA LEU A 9 -34.99 -11.08 13.27
C LEU A 9 -33.95 -11.78 14.16
N ILE A 10 -34.38 -12.77 14.95
CA ILE A 10 -33.54 -13.49 15.92
C ILE A 10 -32.65 -14.54 15.24
N TRP A 11 -33.10 -15.18 14.16
CA TRP A 11 -32.31 -16.19 13.43
C TRP A 11 -31.46 -15.62 12.29
N VAL A 12 -31.88 -14.53 11.64
CA VAL A 12 -31.10 -13.92 10.56
C VAL A 12 -29.92 -13.11 11.10
N MET A 13 -30.02 -12.50 12.28
CA MET A 13 -28.92 -11.73 12.91
C MET A 13 -27.66 -12.58 13.13
N PRO A 14 -27.70 -13.77 13.77
CA PRO A 14 -26.52 -14.61 13.96
C PRO A 14 -25.98 -15.19 12.65
N ILE A 15 -26.84 -15.48 11.67
CA ILE A 15 -26.42 -16.01 10.36
C ILE A 15 -25.75 -14.92 9.53
N ALA A 16 -26.26 -13.68 9.56
CA ALA A 16 -25.64 -12.53 8.90
C ALA A 16 -24.29 -12.17 9.55
N ILE A 17 -24.22 -12.16 10.89
CA ILE A 17 -22.97 -11.94 11.63
C ILE A 17 -21.97 -13.07 11.35
N LYS A 18 -22.42 -14.33 11.32
CA LYS A 18 -21.57 -15.49 11.00
C LYS A 18 -21.13 -15.51 9.53
N HIS A 19 -21.96 -15.08 8.57
CA HIS A 19 -21.53 -14.96 7.18
C HIS A 19 -20.51 -13.83 6.97
N VAL A 20 -20.63 -12.73 7.71
CA VAL A 20 -19.67 -11.62 7.72
C VAL A 20 -18.36 -12.01 8.40
N ILE A 21 -18.38 -12.89 9.43
CA ILE A 21 -17.20 -13.29 10.23
C ILE A 21 -16.54 -14.61 9.77
N VAL A 22 -17.22 -15.51 9.04
CA VAL A 22 -16.67 -16.85 8.72
C VAL A 22 -16.08 -16.96 7.31
N ASN A 23 -16.44 -16.08 6.37
CA ASN A 23 -15.83 -16.06 5.01
C ASN A 23 -14.64 -15.08 4.90
N LEU A 24 -13.88 -14.93 5.99
CA LEU A 24 -12.77 -13.97 6.14
C LEU A 24 -11.43 -14.40 5.50
N ARG A 25 -11.40 -15.47 4.69
CA ARG A 25 -10.17 -15.86 3.99
C ARG A 25 -10.28 -15.60 2.48
N PRO A 26 -9.36 -14.81 1.90
CA PRO A 26 -9.24 -14.72 0.45
C PRO A 26 -9.07 -16.13 -0.14
N ARG A 27 -9.78 -16.42 -1.22
CA ARG A 27 -9.51 -17.61 -2.04
C ARG A 27 -8.29 -17.28 -2.90
N ASP A 28 -7.18 -17.98 -2.69
CA ASP A 28 -5.88 -17.72 -3.31
C ASP A 28 -5.79 -18.10 -4.81
N SER A 29 -6.88 -18.45 -5.49
CA SER A 29 -6.81 -19.29 -6.71
C SER A 29 -6.69 -18.60 -8.07
N ASP A 30 -6.76 -17.27 -8.18
CA ASP A 30 -7.08 -16.65 -9.49
C ASP A 30 -5.99 -15.74 -10.11
N TRP A 31 -4.72 -15.80 -9.67
CA TRP A 31 -3.70 -14.85 -10.17
C TRP A 31 -2.39 -15.53 -10.60
N PRO A 32 -1.63 -14.89 -11.53
CA PRO A 32 -0.65 -15.54 -12.39
C PRO A 32 0.49 -16.16 -11.60
N GLU A 33 1.11 -17.17 -12.20
CA GLU A 33 2.34 -17.78 -11.69
C GLU A 33 3.33 -16.68 -11.29
N GLY A 34 3.76 -16.72 -10.03
CA GLY A 34 4.79 -15.83 -9.50
C GLY A 34 6.10 -16.04 -10.25
N ILE A 35 7.11 -15.21 -9.94
CA ILE A 35 8.47 -15.43 -10.46
C ILE A 35 8.86 -16.91 -10.26
N PRO A 36 9.44 -17.57 -11.28
CA PRO A 36 9.94 -18.94 -11.16
C PRO A 36 10.70 -19.14 -9.84
N SER A 37 10.36 -20.20 -9.10
CA SER A 37 10.97 -20.49 -7.80
C SER A 37 12.50 -20.60 -7.87
N THR A 38 13.01 -20.99 -9.04
CA THR A 38 14.44 -21.01 -9.38
C THR A 38 15.08 -19.63 -9.25
N LEU A 39 14.50 -18.59 -9.86
CA LEU A 39 15.01 -17.22 -9.77
C LEU A 39 14.95 -16.68 -8.35
N ARG A 40 13.88 -17.00 -7.60
CA ARG A 40 13.75 -16.59 -6.19
C ARG A 40 14.86 -17.20 -5.32
N SER A 41 15.30 -18.42 -5.62
CA SER A 41 16.35 -19.11 -4.86
C SER A 41 17.77 -18.60 -5.12
N VAL A 42 17.99 -17.97 -6.28
CA VAL A 42 19.31 -17.47 -6.73
C VAL A 42 19.42 -15.94 -6.59
N ALA A 43 18.31 -15.24 -6.33
CA ALA A 43 18.30 -13.79 -6.16
C ALA A 43 19.21 -13.35 -5.00
N SER A 44 20.24 -12.59 -5.36
CA SER A 44 21.13 -11.95 -4.40
C SER A 44 20.46 -10.69 -3.89
N ARG A 45 20.62 -10.39 -2.59
CA ARG A 45 20.17 -9.11 -2.05
C ARG A 45 20.99 -7.95 -2.62
N PRO A 46 20.45 -6.72 -2.70
CA PRO A 46 21.18 -5.55 -3.19
C PRO A 46 22.56 -5.37 -2.55
N GLU A 47 22.64 -5.51 -1.22
CA GLU A 47 23.90 -5.38 -0.47
C GLU A 47 24.91 -6.52 -0.70
N GLN A 48 24.47 -7.67 -1.24
CA GLN A 48 25.37 -8.77 -1.63
C GLN A 48 25.99 -8.50 -3.00
N ILE A 49 25.26 -7.80 -3.87
CA ILE A 49 25.75 -7.36 -5.19
C ILE A 49 26.71 -6.20 -5.00
N LEU A 50 26.32 -5.24 -4.14
CA LEU A 50 27.07 -4.02 -3.86
C LEU A 50 27.21 -3.79 -2.34
N PRO A 51 28.33 -4.22 -1.72
CA PRO A 51 28.56 -4.14 -0.27
C PRO A 51 28.44 -2.73 0.33
N GLU A 52 28.71 -1.70 -0.47
CA GLU A 52 28.61 -0.28 -0.12
C GLU A 52 27.21 0.13 0.33
N LEU A 53 26.18 -0.66 -0.03
CA LEU A 53 24.79 -0.42 0.37
C LEU A 53 24.47 -0.82 1.81
N GLY A 54 25.38 -1.46 2.55
CA GLY A 54 25.09 -1.98 3.89
C GLY A 54 24.48 -0.95 4.85
N HIS A 55 25.07 0.25 4.92
CA HIS A 55 24.51 1.34 5.74
C HIS A 55 23.16 1.85 5.22
N LEU A 56 22.97 1.88 3.91
CA LEU A 56 21.71 2.29 3.31
C LEU A 56 20.59 1.29 3.68
N THR A 57 20.89 -0.02 3.62
CA THR A 57 19.96 -1.09 4.02
C THR A 57 19.55 -0.97 5.49
N GLU A 58 20.50 -0.74 6.39
CA GLU A 58 20.21 -0.51 7.82
C GLU A 58 19.24 0.66 8.02
N ARG A 59 19.47 1.78 7.32
CA ARG A 59 18.61 2.96 7.40
C ARG A 59 17.22 2.71 6.81
N LEU A 60 17.12 1.94 5.74
CA LEU A 60 15.85 1.51 5.16
C LEU A 60 15.01 0.72 6.17
N GLU A 61 15.60 -0.21 6.90
CA GLU A 61 14.89 -1.02 7.90
C GLU A 61 14.31 -0.14 9.02
N ILE A 62 15.10 0.80 9.54
CA ILE A 62 14.65 1.74 10.59
C ILE A 62 13.46 2.57 10.12
N TRP A 63 13.52 3.16 8.92
CA TRP A 63 12.43 3.99 8.40
C TRP A 63 11.19 3.17 8.04
N THR A 64 11.36 1.94 7.56
CA THR A 64 10.26 1.01 7.29
C THR A 64 9.52 0.63 8.58
N ALA A 65 10.26 0.35 9.66
CA ALA A 65 9.68 0.06 10.97
C ALA A 65 8.91 1.27 11.52
N ARG A 66 9.47 2.49 11.41
CA ARG A 66 8.79 3.72 11.81
C ARG A 66 7.50 3.97 11.03
N ALA A 67 7.54 3.84 9.71
CA ALA A 67 6.36 3.98 8.87
C ALA A 67 5.27 2.96 9.26
N SER A 68 5.66 1.72 9.57
CA SER A 68 4.71 0.68 10.00
C SER A 68 4.08 1.00 11.36
N SER A 69 4.87 1.48 12.32
CA SER A 69 4.38 1.87 13.65
C SER A 69 3.37 3.02 13.58
N HIS A 70 3.69 4.10 12.86
CA HIS A 70 2.75 5.21 12.73
C HIS A 70 1.46 4.80 12.01
N GLN A 71 1.55 3.90 11.03
CA GLN A 71 0.38 3.35 10.36
C GLN A 71 -0.51 2.55 11.33
N SER A 72 0.08 1.69 12.18
CA SER A 72 -0.68 0.90 13.14
C SER A 72 -1.39 1.79 14.16
N ASP A 73 -0.73 2.85 14.63
CA ASP A 73 -1.29 3.78 15.62
C ASP A 73 -2.48 4.55 15.03
N TYR A 74 -2.33 5.04 13.80
CA TYR A 74 -3.42 5.72 13.08
C TYR A 74 -4.64 4.80 12.87
N LEU A 75 -4.41 3.55 12.45
CA LEU A 75 -5.48 2.58 12.27
C LEU A 75 -6.12 2.15 13.59
N ALA A 76 -5.36 2.11 14.70
CA ALA A 76 -5.89 1.85 16.03
C ALA A 76 -6.81 3.00 16.47
N LEU A 77 -6.38 4.25 16.30
CA LEU A 77 -7.17 5.43 16.61
C LEU A 77 -8.47 5.46 15.80
N GLY A 78 -8.41 5.26 14.47
CA GLY A 78 -9.61 5.25 13.63
C GLY A 78 -10.66 4.22 14.08
N ARG A 79 -10.22 3.01 14.46
CA ARG A 79 -11.11 1.99 15.03
C ARG A 79 -11.73 2.42 16.36
N GLN A 80 -10.95 3.03 17.24
CA GLN A 80 -11.45 3.54 18.52
C GLN A 80 -12.51 4.62 18.32
N LEU A 81 -12.33 5.55 17.38
CA LEU A 81 -13.30 6.62 17.11
C LEU A 81 -14.63 6.09 16.60
N ILE A 82 -14.60 5.09 15.71
CA ILE A 82 -15.82 4.42 15.24
C ILE A 82 -16.56 3.80 16.42
N VAL A 83 -15.86 3.03 17.26
CA VAL A 83 -16.47 2.35 18.42
C VAL A 83 -17.03 3.34 19.44
N LEU A 84 -16.26 4.37 19.81
CA LEU A 84 -16.68 5.39 20.77
C LEU A 84 -17.92 6.16 20.29
N SER A 85 -17.98 6.48 18.99
CA SER A 85 -19.14 7.19 18.41
C SER A 85 -20.41 6.34 18.49
N GLN A 86 -20.32 5.03 18.22
CA GLN A 86 -21.46 4.14 18.32
C GLN A 86 -21.88 3.86 19.77
N LEU A 87 -20.91 3.79 20.69
CA LEU A 87 -21.19 3.67 22.13
C LEU A 87 -21.93 4.89 22.67
N ALA A 88 -21.57 6.10 22.24
CA ALA A 88 -22.28 7.32 22.62
C ALA A 88 -23.77 7.25 22.22
N VAL A 89 -24.06 6.87 20.97
CA VAL A 89 -25.44 6.69 20.48
C VAL A 89 -26.18 5.60 21.27
N LEU A 90 -25.51 4.51 21.62
CA LEU A 90 -26.10 3.44 22.42
C LEU A 90 -26.44 3.90 23.84
N PHE A 91 -25.55 4.64 24.50
CA PHE A 91 -25.81 5.20 25.83
C PHE A 91 -26.99 6.16 25.83
N LEU A 92 -27.06 7.05 24.84
CA LEU A 92 -28.21 7.94 24.63
C LEU A 92 -29.51 7.13 24.43
N SER A 93 -29.47 6.12 23.57
CA SER A 93 -30.65 5.27 23.29
C SER A 93 -31.13 4.52 24.54
N LEU A 94 -30.19 3.97 25.33
CA LEU A 94 -30.50 3.30 26.59
C LEU A 94 -31.06 4.28 27.63
N GLN A 95 -30.52 5.50 27.70
CA GLN A 95 -30.97 6.53 28.63
C GLN A 95 -32.41 6.99 28.33
N LEU A 96 -32.78 7.08 27.05
CA LEU A 96 -34.16 7.43 26.65
C LEU A 96 -35.16 6.34 27.05
N VAL A 97 -34.74 5.07 27.10
CA VAL A 97 -35.61 3.91 27.34
C VAL A 97 -35.62 3.47 28.81
N LEU A 98 -34.51 3.64 29.52
CA LEU A 98 -34.37 3.40 30.95
C LEU A 98 -34.62 4.71 31.70
N GLU A 99 -35.87 4.92 32.11
CA GLU A 99 -36.37 6.03 32.95
C GLU A 99 -35.33 7.13 33.27
N PRO A 100 -35.41 8.31 32.64
CA PRO A 100 -34.37 9.35 32.73
C PRO A 100 -34.03 9.81 34.15
N ALA A 101 -34.96 9.64 35.10
CA ALA A 101 -34.82 10.05 36.48
C ALA A 101 -34.08 9.02 37.38
N ALA A 102 -33.79 7.82 36.87
CA ALA A 102 -33.07 6.80 37.64
C ALA A 102 -31.57 7.16 37.78
N PRO A 103 -30.89 6.77 38.88
CA PRO A 103 -29.45 6.98 39.05
C PRO A 103 -28.60 6.41 37.90
N CYS A 104 -29.08 5.34 37.29
CA CYS A 104 -28.48 4.72 36.11
C CYS A 104 -28.50 5.63 34.88
N GLY A 105 -29.51 6.49 34.73
CA GLY A 105 -29.61 7.44 33.62
C GLY A 105 -28.49 8.48 33.65
N PHE A 106 -28.12 8.97 34.83
CA PHE A 106 -27.00 9.90 35.00
C PHE A 106 -25.65 9.27 34.58
N LEU A 107 -25.41 8.00 34.92
CA LEU A 107 -24.20 7.29 34.52
C LEU A 107 -24.12 7.09 33.00
N LEU A 108 -25.26 6.88 32.32
CA LEU A 108 -25.31 6.77 30.86
C LEU A 108 -25.00 8.11 30.19
N ILE A 109 -25.53 9.22 30.69
CA ILE A 109 -25.22 10.59 30.20
C ILE A 109 -23.72 10.89 30.39
N LEU A 110 -23.16 10.55 31.55
CA LEU A 110 -21.72 10.73 31.79
C LEU A 110 -20.87 9.88 30.84
N GLY A 111 -21.32 8.65 30.54
CA GLY A 111 -20.68 7.77 29.57
C GLY A 111 -20.73 8.33 28.14
N GLU A 112 -21.88 8.82 27.71
CA GLU A 112 -22.05 9.51 26.42
C GLU A 112 -21.11 10.71 26.31
N PHE A 113 -21.13 11.59 27.32
CA PHE A 113 -20.26 12.75 27.39
C PHE A 113 -18.78 12.36 27.30
N ALA A 114 -18.36 11.33 28.06
CA ALA A 114 -16.98 10.86 28.02
C ALA A 114 -16.59 10.32 26.64
N CYS A 115 -17.45 9.54 25.99
CA CYS A 115 -17.23 9.06 24.62
C CYS A 115 -17.07 10.22 23.63
N LEU A 116 -17.98 11.19 23.66
CA LEU A 116 -17.93 12.36 22.77
C LEU A 116 -16.73 13.26 23.05
N ALA A 117 -16.37 13.46 24.32
CA ALA A 117 -15.19 14.24 24.70
C ALA A 117 -13.89 13.57 24.22
N LEU A 118 -13.79 12.25 24.30
CA LEU A 118 -12.66 11.49 23.76
C LEU A 118 -12.58 11.58 22.23
N VAL A 119 -13.71 11.44 21.55
CA VAL A 119 -13.79 11.60 20.08
C VAL A 119 -13.39 13.01 19.66
N LEU A 120 -13.94 14.04 20.32
CA LEU A 120 -13.62 15.44 20.05
C LEU A 120 -12.14 15.73 20.29
N ARG A 121 -11.59 15.28 21.43
CA ARG A 121 -10.16 15.41 21.74
C ARG A 121 -9.31 14.76 20.64
N ALA A 122 -9.66 13.56 20.20
CA ALA A 122 -8.92 12.89 19.14
C ALA A 122 -9.02 13.63 17.80
N ILE A 123 -10.19 14.09 17.39
CA ILE A 123 -10.35 14.85 16.15
C ILE A 123 -9.53 16.15 16.20
N LEU A 124 -9.53 16.86 17.33
CA LEU A 124 -8.78 18.11 17.49
C LEU A 124 -7.26 17.90 17.54
N LEU A 125 -6.78 16.78 18.09
CA LEU A 125 -5.35 16.52 18.27
C LEU A 125 -4.72 15.70 17.13
N THR A 126 -5.53 15.02 16.31
CA THR A 126 -5.07 14.10 15.27
C THR A 126 -5.89 14.29 13.99
N MET A 127 -5.56 15.34 13.23
CA MET A 127 -6.05 15.54 11.86
C MET A 127 -5.13 14.82 10.87
N GLY A 128 -5.64 13.79 10.19
CA GLY A 128 -5.01 13.16 9.04
C GLY A 128 -3.93 12.10 9.34
N PRO A 129 -3.42 11.41 8.30
CA PRO A 129 -2.20 10.63 8.41
C PRO A 129 -1.12 11.48 9.08
N THR A 130 -0.50 10.98 10.14
CA THR A 130 0.51 11.77 10.84
C THR A 130 1.59 12.18 9.83
N LYS A 131 1.97 13.47 9.80
CA LYS A 131 3.08 13.98 8.98
C LYS A 131 4.32 13.09 9.10
N GLU A 132 4.50 12.52 10.28
CA GLU A 132 5.53 11.56 10.62
C GLU A 132 5.39 10.24 9.84
N TRP A 133 4.18 9.68 9.70
CA TRP A 133 3.93 8.51 8.86
C TRP A 133 4.36 8.73 7.41
N VAL A 134 3.89 9.80 6.75
CA VAL A 134 4.25 10.00 5.34
C VAL A 134 5.72 10.33 5.19
N ARG A 135 6.30 11.15 6.09
CA ARG A 135 7.74 11.41 6.09
C ARG A 135 8.53 10.10 6.21
N ALA A 136 8.14 9.22 7.12
CA ALA A 136 8.80 7.93 7.30
C ALA A 136 8.61 7.03 6.07
N ARG A 137 7.39 6.99 5.51
CA ARG A 137 7.07 6.18 4.33
C ARG A 137 7.82 6.64 3.09
N VAL A 138 7.86 7.94 2.82
CA VAL A 138 8.60 8.52 1.70
C VAL A 138 10.09 8.30 1.88
N ARG A 139 10.66 8.51 3.07
CA ARG A 139 12.08 8.22 3.33
C ARG A 139 12.43 6.75 3.11
N ALA A 140 11.63 5.83 3.63
CA ALA A 140 11.82 4.41 3.40
C ALA A 140 11.79 4.08 1.91
N GLU A 141 10.84 4.67 1.17
CA GLU A 141 10.72 4.41 -0.28
C GLU A 141 11.86 5.03 -1.09
N LEU A 142 12.31 6.22 -0.72
CA LEU A 142 13.48 6.87 -1.35
C LEU A 142 14.76 6.07 -1.12
N LEU A 143 14.98 5.58 0.10
CA LEU A 143 16.11 4.69 0.44
C LEU A 143 16.04 3.40 -0.37
N ARG A 144 14.89 2.72 -0.37
CA ARG A 144 14.69 1.49 -1.14
C ARG A 144 14.98 1.71 -2.63
N ARG A 145 14.44 2.78 -3.21
CA ARG A 145 14.71 3.16 -4.59
C ARG A 145 16.20 3.38 -4.83
N GLU A 146 16.88 4.12 -3.95
CA GLU A 146 18.31 4.41 -4.09
C GLU A 146 19.17 3.13 -4.16
N GLN A 147 18.84 2.08 -3.39
CA GLN A 147 19.51 0.77 -3.51
C GLN A 147 19.43 0.21 -4.94
N PHE A 148 18.23 0.25 -5.52
CA PHE A 148 18.00 -0.31 -6.84
C PHE A 148 18.53 0.60 -7.97
N LEU A 149 18.56 1.93 -7.78
CA LEU A 149 19.25 2.83 -8.71
C LEU A 149 20.76 2.56 -8.73
N ALA A 150 21.36 2.30 -7.57
CA ALA A 150 22.77 1.97 -7.44
C ALA A 150 23.10 0.62 -8.10
N VAL A 151 22.34 -0.43 -7.77
CA VAL A 151 22.56 -1.78 -8.32
C VAL A 151 22.36 -1.84 -9.83
N SER A 152 21.40 -1.08 -10.38
CA SER A 152 21.15 -1.01 -11.82
C SER A 152 22.03 0.01 -12.56
N GLY A 153 22.82 0.81 -11.84
CA GLY A 153 23.70 1.82 -12.43
C GLY A 153 22.93 2.87 -13.24
N VAL A 154 21.83 3.39 -12.70
CA VAL A 154 21.00 4.44 -13.34
C VAL A 154 20.98 5.72 -12.52
N GLY A 155 20.55 6.83 -13.14
CA GLY A 155 20.48 8.13 -12.47
C GLY A 155 21.85 8.60 -11.98
N PRO A 156 22.05 8.88 -10.67
CA PRO A 156 23.34 9.35 -10.14
C PRO A 156 24.51 8.39 -10.36
N TYR A 157 24.23 7.12 -10.65
CA TYR A 157 25.20 6.05 -10.80
C TYR A 157 25.56 5.75 -12.25
N LEU A 158 24.90 6.39 -13.22
CA LEU A 158 25.01 6.09 -14.65
C LEU A 158 26.45 6.20 -15.18
N THR A 159 27.19 7.19 -14.70
CA THR A 159 28.57 7.50 -15.15
C THR A 159 29.53 7.63 -13.97
N ALA A 160 29.17 7.13 -12.78
CA ALA A 160 29.96 7.27 -11.56
C ALA A 160 31.22 6.40 -11.64
N GLU A 161 32.40 7.02 -11.48
CA GLU A 161 33.68 6.30 -11.41
C GLU A 161 33.92 5.69 -10.02
N ASP A 162 33.59 6.44 -8.96
CA ASP A 162 33.61 5.97 -7.58
C ASP A 162 32.18 5.79 -7.08
N LEU A 163 31.72 4.54 -7.11
CA LEU A 163 30.37 4.18 -6.70
C LEU A 163 30.18 4.27 -5.19
N ALA A 164 31.21 3.94 -4.40
CA ALA A 164 31.17 3.97 -2.94
C ALA A 164 30.98 5.40 -2.43
N GLU A 165 31.76 6.33 -2.98
CA GLU A 165 31.62 7.74 -2.65
C GLU A 165 30.27 8.29 -3.12
N ARG A 166 29.80 7.88 -4.31
CA ARG A 166 28.48 8.29 -4.81
C ARG A 166 27.36 7.85 -3.86
N VAL A 167 27.36 6.58 -3.43
CA VAL A 167 26.39 6.05 -2.45
C VAL A 167 26.45 6.84 -1.15
N ARG A 168 27.66 7.16 -0.65
CA ARG A 168 27.84 7.91 0.60
C ARG A 168 27.26 9.33 0.53
N VAL A 169 27.53 10.06 -0.56
CA VAL A 169 26.98 11.40 -0.79
C VAL A 169 25.46 11.36 -0.86
N ARG A 170 24.92 10.39 -1.61
CA ARG A 170 23.47 10.22 -1.79
C ARG A 170 22.76 9.83 -0.49
N LEU A 171 23.37 8.99 0.33
CA LEU A 171 22.86 8.67 1.66
C LEU A 171 22.76 9.94 2.52
N HIS A 172 23.78 10.81 2.49
CA HIS A 172 23.74 12.07 3.23
C HIS A 172 22.59 12.99 2.77
N GLU A 173 22.34 13.09 1.47
CA GLU A 173 21.19 13.84 0.91
C GLU A 173 19.84 13.25 1.36
N LEU A 174 19.72 11.92 1.40
CA LEU A 174 18.52 11.20 1.83
C LEU A 174 18.23 11.38 3.33
N GLU A 175 19.28 11.55 4.14
CA GLU A 175 19.20 11.80 5.57
C GLU A 175 18.90 13.26 5.92
N GLY A 176 19.02 14.17 4.95
CA GLY A 176 18.70 15.59 5.11
C GLY A 176 17.25 15.87 5.55
N GLU A 177 17.00 17.14 5.90
CA GLU A 177 15.69 17.56 6.43
C GLU A 177 14.56 17.38 5.40
N GLU A 178 14.82 17.65 4.11
CA GLU A 178 13.83 17.53 3.02
C GLU A 178 14.37 16.76 1.79
N PRO A 179 14.36 15.42 1.82
CA PRO A 179 14.80 14.59 0.68
C PRO A 179 13.76 14.55 -0.45
N MET A 180 12.69 15.35 -0.36
CA MET A 180 11.52 15.30 -1.24
C MET A 180 11.83 15.73 -2.67
N HIS A 181 12.82 16.61 -2.86
CA HIS A 181 13.31 17.00 -4.18
C HIS A 181 13.81 15.80 -4.99
N LEU A 182 14.24 14.73 -4.32
CA LEU A 182 14.69 13.49 -4.96
C LEU A 182 13.54 12.69 -5.60
N LEU A 183 12.27 12.98 -5.32
CA LEU A 183 11.12 12.34 -5.99
C LEU A 183 11.02 12.70 -7.49
N ALA A 184 11.71 13.76 -7.93
CA ALA A 184 11.68 14.20 -9.31
C ALA A 184 12.40 13.24 -10.28
N LEU A 185 13.28 12.35 -9.78
CA LEU A 185 14.14 11.49 -10.62
C LEU A 185 14.91 12.32 -11.66
N ALA A 186 15.52 13.41 -11.20
CA ALA A 186 16.24 14.37 -12.01
C ALA A 186 17.52 14.85 -11.31
N ALA A 187 18.45 15.38 -12.09
CA ALA A 187 19.61 16.13 -11.62
C ALA A 187 19.70 17.46 -12.38
N ASP A 188 20.73 18.26 -12.10
CA ASP A 188 20.96 19.58 -12.73
C ASP A 188 20.97 19.54 -14.28
N GLY A 189 21.22 18.38 -14.87
CA GLY A 189 21.19 18.15 -16.33
C GLY A 189 19.87 17.64 -16.91
N GLY A 190 18.78 17.55 -16.15
CA GLY A 190 17.47 17.09 -16.63
C GLY A 190 16.98 15.79 -15.98
N ALA A 191 15.98 15.15 -16.58
CA ALA A 191 15.42 13.91 -16.06
C ALA A 191 16.38 12.73 -16.27
N TYR A 192 16.44 11.77 -15.33
CA TYR A 192 17.34 10.61 -15.46
C TYR A 192 17.06 9.77 -16.70
N ARG A 193 15.81 9.73 -17.16
CA ARG A 193 15.44 9.03 -18.40
C ARG A 193 16.08 9.67 -19.63
N GLU A 194 16.09 11.00 -19.70
CA GLU A 194 16.73 11.74 -20.80
C GLU A 194 18.24 11.53 -20.76
N GLN A 195 18.84 11.61 -19.58
CA GLN A 195 20.27 11.35 -19.39
C GLN A 195 20.68 9.92 -19.81
N LEU A 196 19.83 8.92 -19.57
CA LEU A 196 20.07 7.55 -20.02
C LEU A 196 20.07 7.44 -21.56
N GLU A 197 19.12 8.09 -22.23
CA GLU A 197 19.04 8.12 -23.69
C GLU A 197 20.23 8.89 -24.30
N ASP A 198 20.61 10.02 -23.69
CA ASP A 198 21.78 10.82 -24.11
C ASP A 198 23.09 10.04 -23.95
N ALA A 199 23.29 9.36 -22.81
CA ALA A 199 24.46 8.53 -22.58
C ALA A 199 24.55 7.35 -23.57
N ARG A 200 23.40 6.79 -23.97
CA ARG A 200 23.33 5.76 -25.01
C ARG A 200 23.69 6.33 -26.38
N PHE A 201 23.22 7.53 -26.69
CA PHE A 201 23.58 8.21 -27.93
C PHE A 201 25.08 8.52 -28.00
N ASP A 202 25.67 9.03 -26.92
CA ASP A 202 27.10 9.30 -26.81
C ASP A 202 27.96 8.02 -26.93
N GLU A 203 27.52 6.90 -26.33
CA GLU A 203 28.17 5.60 -26.48
C GLU A 203 28.23 5.14 -27.96
N HIS A 204 27.14 5.28 -28.72
CA HIS A 204 27.13 4.97 -30.16
C HIS A 204 28.03 5.89 -30.99
N GLN A 205 28.31 7.10 -30.51
CA GLN A 205 29.26 8.03 -31.13
C GLN A 205 30.71 7.79 -30.69
N GLY A 206 30.98 6.78 -29.85
CA GLY A 206 32.31 6.49 -29.32
C GLY A 206 32.79 7.52 -28.29
N ARG A 207 31.87 8.29 -27.69
CA ARG A 207 32.15 9.21 -26.59
C ARG A 207 32.02 8.49 -25.25
N ARG A 208 32.18 9.23 -24.15
CA ARG A 208 32.04 8.70 -22.78
C ARG A 208 30.63 8.11 -22.61
N GLY A 209 30.54 6.80 -22.63
CA GLY A 209 29.29 6.06 -22.49
C GLY A 209 28.92 5.79 -21.03
N MET A 210 27.91 4.94 -20.85
CA MET A 210 27.46 4.48 -19.55
C MET A 210 28.51 3.56 -18.90
N ALA A 211 28.60 3.56 -17.57
CA ALA A 211 29.37 2.56 -16.85
C ALA A 211 28.80 1.16 -17.12
N ARG A 212 29.65 0.14 -17.30
CA ARG A 212 29.19 -1.25 -17.46
C ARG A 212 28.70 -1.84 -16.14
N LEU A 213 27.77 -2.79 -16.23
CA LEU A 213 27.32 -3.55 -15.07
C LEU A 213 28.11 -4.86 -14.95
N ASP A 214 29.18 -4.86 -14.15
CA ASP A 214 30.00 -6.06 -13.92
C ASP A 214 29.18 -7.28 -13.45
N ARG A 215 28.03 -7.04 -12.80
CA ARG A 215 27.08 -8.05 -12.32
C ARG A 215 25.66 -7.83 -12.85
N GLY A 216 25.52 -7.43 -14.12
CA GLY A 216 24.23 -7.07 -14.73
C GLY A 216 23.13 -8.11 -14.60
N GLU A 217 23.44 -9.40 -14.76
CA GLU A 217 22.48 -10.50 -14.57
C GLU A 217 21.96 -10.56 -13.12
N GLN A 218 22.85 -10.50 -12.14
CA GLN A 218 22.49 -10.51 -10.72
C GLN A 218 21.68 -9.27 -10.33
N ALA A 219 22.06 -8.10 -10.86
CA ALA A 219 21.36 -6.84 -10.66
C ALA A 219 19.91 -6.91 -11.16
N MET A 220 19.70 -7.48 -12.35
CA MET A 220 18.36 -7.64 -12.92
C MET A 220 17.52 -8.65 -12.14
N VAL A 221 18.09 -9.80 -11.74
CA VAL A 221 17.36 -10.79 -10.92
C VAL A 221 16.99 -10.19 -9.55
N ALA A 222 17.90 -9.45 -8.93
CA ALA A 222 17.63 -8.77 -7.66
C ALA A 222 16.52 -7.71 -7.80
N TYR A 223 16.54 -6.91 -8.88
CA TYR A 223 15.46 -5.95 -9.15
C TYR A 223 14.12 -6.65 -9.37
N LEU A 224 14.10 -7.69 -10.21
CA LEU A 224 12.90 -8.46 -10.51
C LEU A 224 12.28 -9.04 -9.22
N VAL A 225 13.08 -9.69 -8.39
CA VAL A 225 12.62 -10.41 -7.20
C VAL A 225 12.33 -9.46 -6.03
N HIS A 226 13.27 -8.59 -5.67
CA HIS A 226 13.20 -7.80 -4.43
C HIS A 226 12.58 -6.41 -4.61
N ARG A 227 12.40 -5.93 -5.85
CA ARG A 227 11.78 -4.64 -6.12
C ARG A 227 10.44 -4.78 -6.81
N LEU A 228 10.45 -5.37 -8.00
CA LEU A 228 9.28 -5.37 -8.87
C LEU A 228 8.19 -6.32 -8.38
N GLN A 229 8.56 -7.56 -8.03
CA GLN A 229 7.63 -8.55 -7.54
C GLN A 229 7.07 -8.20 -6.16
N ASP A 230 7.90 -7.76 -5.22
CA ASP A 230 7.42 -7.33 -3.90
C ASP A 230 6.39 -6.20 -4.02
N GLN A 231 6.61 -5.26 -4.94
CA GLN A 231 5.69 -4.15 -5.17
C GLN A 231 4.42 -4.59 -5.93
N LEU A 232 4.53 -5.52 -6.87
CA LEU A 232 3.41 -6.15 -7.54
C LEU A 232 2.51 -6.89 -6.54
N GLU A 233 3.11 -7.75 -5.70
CA GLU A 233 2.41 -8.50 -4.65
C GLU A 233 1.74 -7.55 -3.66
N TYR A 234 2.40 -6.44 -3.31
CA TYR A 234 1.82 -5.38 -2.48
C TYR A 234 0.57 -4.79 -3.13
N TYR A 235 0.63 -4.36 -4.41
CA TYR A 235 -0.51 -3.75 -5.09
C TYR A 235 -1.66 -4.73 -5.32
N GLU A 236 -1.37 -5.97 -5.68
CA GLU A 236 -2.39 -7.01 -5.79
C GLU A 236 -3.08 -7.27 -4.45
N ARG A 237 -2.29 -7.41 -3.37
CA ARG A 237 -2.83 -7.59 -2.02
C ARG A 237 -3.69 -6.40 -1.61
N ARG A 238 -3.23 -5.16 -1.82
CA ARG A 238 -4.02 -3.95 -1.51
C ARG A 238 -5.28 -3.84 -2.36
N SER A 239 -5.22 -4.17 -3.64
CA SER A 239 -6.38 -4.20 -4.52
C SER A 239 -7.44 -5.17 -4.01
N ARG A 240 -7.02 -6.38 -3.57
CA ARG A 240 -7.89 -7.39 -2.95
C ARG A 240 -8.47 -6.92 -1.62
N GLU A 241 -7.64 -6.41 -0.72
CA GLU A 241 -8.06 -5.87 0.57
C GLU A 241 -9.14 -4.80 0.38
N HIS A 242 -8.94 -3.85 -0.52
CA HIS A 242 -9.91 -2.78 -0.75
C HIS A 242 -11.18 -3.25 -1.45
N ARG A 243 -11.10 -4.18 -2.40
CA ARG A 243 -12.30 -4.79 -3.02
C ARG A 243 -13.12 -5.52 -1.97
N TYR A 244 -12.45 -6.29 -1.12
CA TYR A 244 -13.06 -7.04 -0.05
C TYR A 244 -13.75 -6.11 0.96
N LEU A 245 -13.06 -5.05 1.40
CA LEU A 245 -13.63 -4.04 2.28
C LEU A 245 -14.84 -3.35 1.62
N GLU A 246 -14.79 -3.04 0.32
CA GLU A 246 -15.94 -2.49 -0.38
C GLU A 246 -17.16 -3.41 -0.31
N GLU A 247 -16.99 -4.69 -0.65
CA GLU A 247 -18.07 -5.69 -0.64
C GLU A 247 -18.63 -5.91 0.78
N GLN A 248 -17.76 -5.93 1.78
CA GLN A 248 -18.14 -6.07 3.19
C GLN A 248 -18.94 -4.87 3.68
N PHE A 249 -18.46 -3.66 3.45
CA PHE A 249 -19.18 -2.46 3.88
C PHE A 249 -20.47 -2.28 3.09
N ASP A 250 -20.50 -2.60 1.80
CA ASP A 250 -21.73 -2.58 0.99
C ASP A 250 -22.79 -3.51 1.57
N SER A 251 -22.41 -4.76 1.87
CA SER A 251 -23.31 -5.76 2.46
C SER A 251 -23.73 -5.35 3.88
N GLY A 252 -22.77 -4.96 4.72
CA GLY A 252 -23.00 -4.53 6.10
C GLY A 252 -23.96 -3.35 6.19
N MET A 253 -23.76 -2.33 5.37
CA MET A 253 -24.70 -1.19 5.27
C MET A 253 -26.10 -1.63 4.88
N LYS A 254 -26.23 -2.47 3.84
CA LYS A 254 -27.55 -2.98 3.41
C LYS A 254 -28.26 -3.70 4.55
N TYR A 255 -27.55 -4.57 5.29
CA TYR A 255 -28.13 -5.26 6.44
C TYR A 255 -28.55 -4.30 7.56
N VAL A 256 -27.70 -3.33 7.93
CA VAL A 256 -28.03 -2.34 8.96
C VAL A 256 -29.24 -1.50 8.56
N LEU A 257 -29.34 -1.08 7.29
CA LEU A 257 -30.48 -0.31 6.78
C LEU A 257 -31.77 -1.14 6.74
N ILE A 258 -31.71 -2.40 6.29
CA ILE A 258 -32.86 -3.32 6.32
C ILE A 258 -33.33 -3.54 7.76
N LEU A 259 -32.40 -3.76 8.69
CA LEU A 259 -32.71 -3.98 10.10
C LEU A 259 -33.27 -2.71 10.75
N SER A 260 -32.72 -1.54 10.43
CA SER A 260 -33.22 -0.24 10.87
C SER A 260 -34.65 -0.01 10.39
N LEU A 261 -34.94 -0.30 9.11
CA LEU A 261 -36.29 -0.21 8.56
C LEU A 261 -37.24 -1.19 9.23
N ALA A 262 -36.81 -2.44 9.45
CA ALA A 262 -37.62 -3.45 10.13
C ALA A 262 -37.92 -3.03 11.58
N ALA A 263 -36.93 -2.53 12.33
CA ALA A 263 -37.11 -2.01 13.67
C ALA A 263 -38.08 -0.83 13.69
N ALA A 264 -37.97 0.10 12.74
CA ALA A 264 -38.89 1.23 12.61
C ALA A 264 -40.33 0.79 12.30
N VAL A 265 -40.53 -0.19 11.41
CA VAL A 265 -41.85 -0.75 11.10
C VAL A 265 -42.44 -1.46 12.32
N VAL A 266 -41.64 -2.26 13.04
CA VAL A 266 -42.08 -2.91 14.27
C VAL A 266 -42.45 -1.87 15.31
N HIS A 267 -41.62 -0.86 15.54
CA HIS A 267 -41.89 0.25 16.45
C HIS A 267 -43.19 0.99 16.09
N LEU A 268 -43.46 1.19 14.80
CA LEU A 268 -44.71 1.80 14.31
C LEU A 268 -45.94 0.92 14.56
N VAL A 269 -45.85 -0.39 14.35
CA VAL A 269 -47.01 -1.31 14.41
C VAL A 269 -47.34 -1.76 15.82
N LEU A 270 -46.31 -1.91 16.68
CA LEU A 270 -46.44 -2.44 18.04
C LEU A 270 -47.54 -1.76 18.87
N PRO A 271 -47.70 -0.41 18.84
CA PRO A 271 -48.73 0.29 19.60
C PRO A 271 -50.17 0.05 19.09
N PHE A 272 -50.35 -0.37 17.83
CA PHE A 272 -51.67 -0.52 17.20
C PHE A 272 -52.18 -1.98 17.20
N LEU A 273 -51.42 -2.92 17.76
CA LEU A 273 -51.85 -4.30 17.84
C LEU A 273 -53.01 -4.44 18.85
N PRO A 274 -54.07 -5.20 18.50
CA PRO A 274 -55.19 -5.43 19.40
C PRO A 274 -54.68 -6.08 20.69
N HIS A 275 -55.25 -5.69 21.83
CA HIS A 275 -54.84 -6.09 23.17
C HIS A 275 -55.11 -7.58 23.45
N GLY A 276 -54.40 -8.48 22.77
CA GLY A 276 -54.16 -9.85 23.24
C GLY A 276 -53.15 -9.85 24.39
N GLU A 277 -52.64 -11.02 24.77
CA GLU A 277 -51.66 -11.13 25.85
C GLU A 277 -50.55 -10.06 25.74
N PRO A 278 -50.27 -9.30 26.82
CA PRO A 278 -49.34 -8.20 26.77
C PRO A 278 -47.96 -8.73 26.39
N LEU A 279 -47.37 -8.15 25.35
CA LEU A 279 -45.99 -8.45 24.98
C LEU A 279 -45.06 -8.14 26.17
N PRO A 280 -43.95 -8.87 26.30
CA PRO A 280 -43.00 -8.63 27.36
C PRO A 280 -42.47 -7.18 27.31
N PRO A 281 -42.41 -6.44 28.44
CA PRO A 281 -41.95 -5.05 28.47
C PRO A 281 -40.53 -4.85 27.92
N TRP A 282 -39.67 -5.87 28.04
CA TRP A 282 -38.31 -5.83 27.51
C TRP A 282 -38.29 -5.78 25.97
N LEU A 283 -39.29 -6.33 25.28
CA LEU A 283 -39.35 -6.37 23.83
C LEU A 283 -39.58 -4.97 23.26
N HIS A 284 -40.53 -4.21 23.83
CA HIS A 284 -40.78 -2.81 23.46
C HIS A 284 -39.51 -1.98 23.63
N LYS A 285 -38.88 -2.05 24.82
CA LYS A 285 -37.64 -1.36 25.13
C LYS A 285 -36.50 -1.70 24.16
N THR A 286 -36.38 -2.97 23.77
CA THR A 286 -35.33 -3.41 22.83
C THR A 286 -35.58 -2.85 21.43
N VAL A 287 -36.84 -2.87 20.96
CA VAL A 287 -37.21 -2.30 19.65
C VAL A 287 -36.93 -0.80 19.61
N ASP A 288 -37.23 -0.07 20.69
CA ASP A 288 -37.00 1.38 20.79
C ASP A 288 -35.50 1.71 20.71
N VAL A 289 -34.65 1.01 21.46
CA VAL A 289 -33.19 1.18 21.39
C VAL A 289 -32.66 0.90 19.99
N LEU A 290 -33.11 -0.19 19.35
CA LEU A 290 -32.67 -0.54 18.00
C LEU A 290 -33.12 0.48 16.95
N ALA A 291 -34.36 0.99 17.05
CA ALA A 291 -34.89 1.99 16.13
C ALA A 291 -34.11 3.31 16.20
N ILE A 292 -33.58 3.68 17.38
CA ILE A 292 -32.77 4.88 17.58
C ILE A 292 -31.30 4.67 17.17
N ALA A 293 -30.71 3.53 17.53
CA ALA A 293 -29.26 3.32 17.38
C ALA A 293 -28.82 2.84 15.99
N LEU A 294 -29.64 2.06 15.28
CA LEU A 294 -29.27 1.49 13.97
C LEU A 294 -29.15 2.52 12.82
N PRO A 295 -30.03 3.54 12.68
CA PRO A 295 -29.89 4.52 11.61
C PRO A 295 -28.57 5.30 11.65
N PRO A 296 -28.12 5.86 12.80
CA PRO A 296 -26.81 6.50 12.91
C PRO A 296 -25.64 5.58 12.57
N LEU A 297 -25.71 4.30 12.93
CA LEU A 297 -24.71 3.30 12.52
C LEU A 297 -24.67 3.15 10.99
N GLY A 298 -25.83 3.06 10.34
CA GLY A 298 -25.92 2.98 8.88
C GLY A 298 -25.31 4.20 8.18
N ILE A 299 -25.60 5.40 8.68
CA ILE A 299 -25.03 6.67 8.18
C ILE A 299 -23.51 6.71 8.40
N ALA A 300 -23.02 6.27 9.56
CA ALA A 300 -21.60 6.22 9.85
C ALA A 300 -20.86 5.27 8.90
N LEU A 301 -21.39 4.06 8.67
CA LEU A 301 -20.82 3.10 7.72
C LEU A 301 -20.82 3.66 6.29
N TYR A 302 -21.89 4.36 5.88
CA TYR A 302 -21.96 5.02 4.58
C TYR A 302 -20.94 6.15 4.42
N SER A 303 -20.79 6.97 5.46
CA SER A 303 -19.82 8.07 5.48
C SER A 303 -18.39 7.53 5.43
N LEU A 304 -18.08 6.45 6.15
CA LEU A 304 -16.79 5.78 6.08
C LEU A 304 -16.50 5.26 4.67
N ARG A 305 -17.50 4.64 4.01
CA ARG A 305 -17.35 4.21 2.62
C ARG A 305 -17.01 5.39 1.70
N GLY A 306 -17.73 6.51 1.84
CA GLY A 306 -17.49 7.72 1.06
C GLY A 306 -16.10 8.30 1.30
N LEU A 307 -15.65 8.33 2.55
CA LEU A 307 -14.35 8.87 2.93
C LEU A 307 -13.17 8.05 2.40
N TYR A 308 -13.27 6.72 2.49
CA TYR A 308 -12.16 5.84 2.11
C TYR A 308 -12.11 5.53 0.62
N GLU A 309 -13.20 5.73 -0.12
CA GLU A 309 -13.30 5.48 -1.56
C GLU A 309 -12.68 4.13 -2.01
N TRP A 310 -12.93 3.05 -1.26
CA TRP A 310 -12.27 1.75 -1.47
C TRP A 310 -12.35 1.24 -2.92
N ARG A 311 -13.44 1.55 -3.62
CA ARG A 311 -13.61 1.23 -5.05
C ARG A 311 -12.56 1.88 -5.93
N ARG A 312 -12.32 3.18 -5.71
CA ARG A 312 -11.32 3.96 -6.44
C ARG A 312 -9.93 3.41 -6.16
N LEU A 313 -9.63 3.15 -4.88
CA LEU A 313 -8.34 2.60 -4.45
C LEU A 313 -8.09 1.20 -5.02
N SER A 314 -9.08 0.30 -4.97
CA SER A 314 -8.96 -1.05 -5.52
C SER A 314 -8.64 -1.03 -7.01
N ARG A 315 -9.31 -0.16 -7.78
CA ARG A 315 -9.05 0.02 -9.22
C ARG A 315 -7.66 0.60 -9.47
N ALA A 316 -7.29 1.67 -8.76
CA ALA A 316 -5.98 2.29 -8.90
C ALA A 316 -4.84 1.30 -8.66
N TYR A 317 -4.91 0.53 -7.56
CA TYR A 317 -3.90 -0.51 -7.28
C TYR A 317 -3.92 -1.66 -8.29
N HIS A 318 -5.10 -2.03 -8.80
CA HIS A 318 -5.20 -3.06 -9.83
C HIS A 318 -4.57 -2.62 -11.17
N ASP A 319 -4.74 -1.36 -11.55
CA ASP A 319 -4.16 -0.80 -12.77
C ASP A 319 -2.64 -0.65 -12.64
N GLN A 320 -2.13 -0.27 -11.46
CA GLN A 320 -0.70 -0.27 -11.15
C GLN A 320 -0.12 -1.69 -11.22
N ALA A 321 -0.77 -2.68 -10.59
CA ALA A 321 -0.35 -4.08 -10.66
C ALA A 321 -0.27 -4.59 -12.12
N ARG A 322 -1.28 -4.31 -12.95
CA ARG A 322 -1.25 -4.67 -14.39
C ARG A 322 -0.12 -4.00 -15.17
N THR A 323 0.32 -2.82 -14.74
CA THR A 323 1.45 -2.12 -15.37
C THR A 323 2.77 -2.77 -14.96
N LEU A 324 2.95 -3.07 -13.68
CA LEU A 324 4.13 -3.80 -13.19
C LEU A 324 4.23 -5.22 -13.75
N GLN A 325 3.10 -5.90 -13.93
CA GLN A 325 3.08 -7.23 -14.53
C GLN A 325 3.65 -7.21 -15.96
N ARG A 326 3.29 -6.20 -16.77
CA ARG A 326 3.84 -6.03 -18.12
C ARG A 326 5.36 -5.77 -18.08
N MET A 327 5.83 -4.91 -17.17
CA MET A 327 7.25 -4.65 -16.97
C MET A 327 8.01 -5.90 -16.51
N ARG A 328 7.41 -6.71 -15.63
CA ARG A 328 7.97 -7.98 -15.16
C ARG A 328 8.13 -8.95 -16.31
N ASP A 329 7.09 -9.11 -17.13
CA ASP A 329 7.13 -10.03 -18.27
C ASP A 329 8.21 -9.60 -19.29
N GLN A 330 8.37 -8.28 -19.51
CA GLN A 330 9.47 -7.72 -20.31
C GLN A 330 10.86 -7.99 -19.71
N LEU A 331 11.03 -7.85 -18.39
CA LEU A 331 12.30 -8.17 -17.71
C LEU A 331 12.62 -9.67 -17.75
N LEU A 332 11.62 -10.54 -17.60
CA LEU A 332 11.80 -11.98 -17.75
C LEU A 332 12.24 -12.34 -19.17
N GLU A 333 11.65 -11.70 -20.19
CA GLU A 333 12.06 -11.86 -21.58
C GLU A 333 13.47 -11.35 -21.83
N LEU A 334 13.90 -10.27 -21.17
CA LEU A 334 15.29 -9.82 -21.24
C LEU A 334 16.24 -10.79 -20.54
N HIS A 335 15.84 -11.38 -19.41
CA HIS A 335 16.65 -12.35 -18.68
C HIS A 335 16.95 -13.60 -19.49
N THR A 336 15.97 -14.13 -20.24
CA THR A 336 16.18 -15.31 -21.10
C THR A 336 17.10 -15.04 -22.28
N ARG A 337 17.37 -13.78 -22.61
CA ARG A 337 18.27 -13.36 -23.69
C ARG A 337 19.68 -13.01 -23.20
N LEU A 338 19.89 -12.86 -21.90
CA LEU A 338 21.24 -12.62 -21.37
C LEU A 338 22.09 -13.90 -21.50
N PRO A 339 23.35 -13.79 -21.90
CA PRO A 339 24.28 -14.91 -21.82
C PRO A 339 24.47 -15.27 -20.35
N HIS A 340 23.99 -16.46 -19.94
CA HIS A 340 24.23 -16.96 -18.59
C HIS A 340 25.73 -17.10 -18.38
N THR A 341 26.26 -16.39 -17.39
CA THR A 341 27.67 -16.51 -17.04
C THR A 341 27.89 -17.93 -16.52
N PRO A 342 28.67 -18.81 -17.18
CA PRO A 342 29.01 -20.08 -16.56
C PRO A 342 29.78 -19.80 -15.26
N PRO A 343 29.66 -20.66 -14.22
CA PRO A 343 30.51 -20.54 -13.04
C PRO A 343 31.97 -20.49 -13.47
N PRO A 344 32.85 -19.74 -12.76
CA PRO A 344 34.23 -19.57 -13.17
C PRO A 344 34.88 -20.94 -13.37
N ALA A 345 35.09 -21.31 -14.63
CA ALA A 345 35.81 -22.52 -14.97
C ALA A 345 37.23 -22.35 -14.45
N GLU A 346 37.68 -23.31 -13.64
CA GLU A 346 39.07 -23.43 -13.25
C GLU A 346 39.96 -23.26 -14.49
N PHE A 347 40.95 -22.36 -14.36
CA PHE A 347 41.96 -22.00 -15.34
C PHE A 347 42.24 -23.07 -16.41
N VAL A 348 41.60 -22.96 -17.57
CA VAL A 348 42.07 -23.62 -18.79
C VAL A 348 43.00 -22.64 -19.49
N MET A 349 44.31 -22.92 -19.39
CA MET A 349 45.35 -22.25 -20.18
C MET A 349 45.11 -22.54 -21.67
N VAL A 350 44.50 -21.60 -22.38
CA VAL A 350 44.38 -21.64 -23.85
C VAL A 350 45.35 -20.63 -24.45
N THR A 351 46.23 -21.12 -25.32
CA THR A 351 47.21 -20.35 -26.10
C THR A 351 46.54 -19.34 -27.04
N PRO A 352 47.10 -18.13 -27.22
CA PRO A 352 46.47 -17.11 -28.03
C PRO A 352 46.78 -17.36 -29.52
N THR A 353 45.76 -17.76 -30.28
CA THR A 353 45.70 -17.49 -31.72
C THR A 353 44.48 -16.60 -31.95
N VAL A 354 44.68 -15.28 -31.96
CA VAL A 354 43.61 -14.30 -32.18
C VAL A 354 43.26 -14.33 -33.66
N SER A 355 42.18 -15.03 -34.01
CA SER A 355 41.57 -14.94 -35.33
C SER A 355 40.70 -13.68 -35.41
N VAL A 356 40.69 -13.03 -36.59
CA VAL A 356 39.86 -11.84 -36.86
C VAL A 356 38.36 -12.14 -36.66
N GLU A 357 37.94 -13.38 -36.92
CA GLU A 357 36.58 -13.84 -36.65
C GLU A 357 36.25 -13.84 -35.16
N ALA A 358 37.20 -14.19 -34.29
CA ALA A 358 37.00 -14.13 -32.83
C ALA A 358 36.82 -12.68 -32.36
N THR A 359 37.58 -11.72 -32.92
CA THR A 359 37.47 -10.30 -32.57
C THR A 359 36.12 -9.71 -33.01
N VAL A 360 35.62 -10.10 -34.18
CA VAL A 360 34.30 -9.65 -34.69
C VAL A 360 33.14 -10.26 -33.89
N LEU A 361 33.25 -11.54 -33.49
CA LEU A 361 32.25 -12.18 -32.63
C LEU A 361 32.17 -11.51 -31.26
N ASP A 362 33.32 -11.19 -30.67
CA ASP A 362 33.43 -10.52 -29.36
C ASP A 362 32.83 -9.12 -29.39
N THR A 363 33.08 -8.37 -30.47
CA THR A 363 32.51 -7.01 -30.65
C THR A 363 30.97 -7.05 -30.77
N ARG A 364 30.43 -8.03 -31.49
CA ARG A 364 28.96 -8.20 -31.64
C ARG A 364 28.30 -8.59 -30.33
N ALA A 365 28.87 -9.56 -29.61
CA ALA A 365 28.37 -9.99 -28.31
C ALA A 365 28.40 -8.85 -27.28
N MET A 366 29.47 -8.04 -27.27
CA MET A 366 29.55 -6.83 -26.43
C MET A 366 28.48 -5.79 -26.78
N THR A 367 28.12 -5.66 -28.05
CA THR A 367 27.08 -4.72 -28.51
C THR A 367 25.68 -5.19 -28.09
N GLU A 368 25.40 -6.49 -28.25
CA GLU A 368 24.13 -7.11 -27.82
C GLU A 368 23.97 -7.04 -26.30
N LEU A 369 25.03 -7.30 -25.52
CA LEU A 369 25.01 -7.16 -24.06
C LEU A 369 24.72 -5.71 -23.64
N GLY A 370 25.36 -4.72 -24.28
CA GLY A 370 25.10 -3.30 -24.02
C GLY A 370 23.66 -2.89 -24.36
N GLU A 371 23.05 -3.47 -25.39
CA GLU A 371 21.64 -3.24 -25.71
C GLU A 371 20.71 -3.83 -24.64
N LEU A 372 21.01 -5.01 -24.13
CA LEU A 372 20.24 -5.65 -23.05
C LEU A 372 20.35 -4.86 -21.73
N GLU A 373 21.55 -4.41 -21.36
CA GLU A 373 21.78 -3.56 -20.18
C GLU A 373 21.02 -2.23 -20.30
N PHE A 374 21.04 -1.60 -21.47
CA PHE A 374 20.29 -0.38 -21.73
C PHE A 374 18.77 -0.58 -21.55
N LYS A 375 18.21 -1.67 -22.11
CA LYS A 375 16.77 -1.99 -21.96
C LYS A 375 16.40 -2.27 -20.51
N PHE A 376 17.25 -2.99 -19.77
CA PHE A 376 17.08 -3.21 -18.33
C PHE A 376 17.03 -1.87 -17.56
N ARG A 377 18.02 -1.00 -17.75
CA ARG A 377 18.11 0.32 -17.11
C ARG A 377 16.89 1.19 -17.40
N ARG A 378 16.40 1.17 -18.64
CA ARG A 378 15.20 1.90 -19.05
C ARG A 378 13.95 1.40 -18.33
N LEU A 379 13.77 0.08 -18.21
CA LEU A 379 12.65 -0.51 -17.47
C LEU A 379 12.70 -0.20 -15.97
N VAL A 380 13.90 -0.17 -15.39
CA VAL A 380 14.07 0.26 -13.99
C VAL A 380 13.59 1.70 -13.81
N LEU A 381 14.02 2.63 -14.66
CA LEU A 381 13.57 4.03 -14.56
C LEU A 381 12.05 4.18 -14.75
N GLU A 382 11.46 3.46 -15.71
CA GLU A 382 10.01 3.50 -15.95
C GLU A 382 9.21 2.99 -14.74
N ALA A 383 9.67 1.91 -14.10
CA ALA A 383 9.07 1.39 -12.87
C ALA A 383 9.24 2.35 -11.69
N GLU A 384 10.43 2.93 -11.49
CA GLU A 384 10.66 3.89 -10.41
C GLU A 384 9.91 5.22 -10.61
N GLU A 385 9.66 5.65 -11.85
CA GLU A 385 8.79 6.79 -12.17
C GLU A 385 7.33 6.53 -11.76
N LEU A 386 6.83 5.31 -12.00
CA LEU A 386 5.50 4.88 -11.56
C LEU A 386 5.40 4.91 -10.03
N PHE A 387 6.41 4.40 -9.32
CA PHE A 387 6.43 4.43 -7.85
C PHE A 387 6.52 5.85 -7.29
N ALA A 388 7.31 6.72 -7.92
CA ALA A 388 7.43 8.12 -7.53
C ALA A 388 6.10 8.89 -7.71
N ALA A 389 5.29 8.54 -8.71
CA ALA A 389 3.99 9.17 -8.92
C ALA A 389 3.02 8.97 -7.74
N GLU A 390 3.00 7.77 -7.15
CA GLU A 390 2.21 7.49 -5.95
C GLU A 390 2.70 8.34 -4.76
N LEU A 391 4.01 8.38 -4.52
CA LEU A 391 4.60 9.16 -3.42
C LEU A 391 4.33 10.66 -3.55
N ARG A 392 4.33 11.20 -4.78
CA ARG A 392 4.00 12.61 -5.04
C ARG A 392 2.56 12.92 -4.62
N GLN A 393 1.60 12.01 -4.84
CA GLN A 393 0.22 12.21 -4.41
C GLN A 393 0.12 12.30 -2.88
N TRP A 394 0.77 11.39 -2.16
CA TRP A 394 0.84 11.43 -0.69
C TRP A 394 1.45 12.71 -0.15
N TYR A 395 2.49 13.22 -0.83
CA TYR A 395 3.16 14.46 -0.43
C TYR A 395 2.31 15.71 -0.66
N VAL A 396 1.64 15.81 -1.82
CA VAL A 396 0.77 16.96 -2.14
C VAL A 396 -0.37 17.08 -1.12
N LEU A 397 -0.95 15.96 -0.70
CA LEU A 397 -2.02 15.94 0.31
C LEU A 397 -1.58 16.58 1.63
N ILE A 398 -0.37 16.31 2.10
CA ILE A 398 0.13 16.92 3.36
C ILE A 398 0.49 18.39 3.21
N ARG A 399 1.08 18.78 2.07
CA ARG A 399 1.48 20.18 1.84
C ARG A 399 0.24 21.08 1.74
N ALA A 400 -0.84 20.59 1.12
CA ALA A 400 -2.10 21.32 0.99
C ALA A 400 -2.80 21.54 2.33
N GLU A 401 -2.73 20.58 3.26
CA GLU A 401 -3.25 20.74 4.64
C GLU A 401 -2.53 21.84 5.44
N HIS A 402 -1.38 22.31 4.98
CA HIS A 402 -0.51 23.26 5.69
C HIS A 402 -0.14 24.50 4.86
N ALA A 403 -0.83 24.77 3.75
CA ALA A 403 -0.80 26.13 3.22
C ALA A 403 -1.42 27.04 4.31
N PRO A 404 -0.73 28.09 4.78
CA PRO A 404 -1.35 29.04 5.68
C PRO A 404 -2.63 29.51 4.99
N GLY A 405 -3.78 29.30 5.63
CA GLY A 405 -5.05 29.82 5.12
C GLY A 405 -4.88 31.31 4.83
N PRO A 406 -5.62 31.86 3.84
CA PRO A 406 -5.60 33.30 3.61
C PRO A 406 -5.93 33.98 4.95
N ILE A 407 -5.00 34.80 5.42
CA ILE A 407 -5.14 35.64 6.61
C ILE A 407 -6.33 36.59 6.42
#